data_AF-A0A5Y0NUS2-F1
#
_entry.id   AF-A0A5Y0NUS2-F1
#
_cell.length_a   1.000
_cell.length_b   1.000
_cell.length_c   1.000
_cell.angle_alpha   90.00
_cell.angle_beta   90.00
_cell.angle_gamma   90.00
#
_symmetry.space_group_name_H-M   'P 1'
#
loop_
_entity.id
_entity.type
_entity.pdbx_description
1 polymer ?
#
loop_
_entity_poly.entity_id
_entity_poly.type
_entity_poly.pdbx_seq_one_letter_code
_entity_poly.pdbx_strand_id
1 'polypeptide(L)'
;GVLGYEAQLVNAVIASSSAIHGRFHYRYGGDWERCTRTQEITRDKNGKNGKYTVTERVRGWTDEDEIGLFVQVGAILRGESEITWGEPLYLSGVVTRNSPLWVSNPKQQIAYLGVKYWARLYCPEVILGVYSPDEVEQREEREINPAPVQRMSVQEIT
;
A
#
# COMPACT_ATOMS: atom_id res chain seq x y z
N GLY A 1 7.20 5.78 12.13
CA GLY A 1 7.35 4.41 12.63
C GLY A 1 7.78 3.53 11.48
N VAL A 2 8.74 2.62 11.69
CA VAL A 2 9.39 1.81 10.65
C VAL A 2 8.38 1.13 9.72
N LEU A 3 7.30 0.57 10.28
CA LEU A 3 6.25 -0.13 9.51
C LEU A 3 5.52 0.77 8.48
N GLY A 4 5.15 1.99 8.88
CA GLY A 4 4.44 2.91 8.00
C GLY A 4 5.33 3.40 6.87
N TYR A 5 6.61 3.66 7.17
CA TYR A 5 7.60 4.06 6.16
C TYR A 5 7.88 2.92 5.17
N GLU A 6 8.07 1.70 5.65
CA GLU A 6 8.26 0.52 4.78
C GLU A 6 7.04 0.29 3.88
N ALA A 7 5.83 0.40 4.41
CA ALA A 7 4.62 0.19 3.61
C ALA A 7 4.41 1.32 2.58
N GLN A 8 4.75 2.56 2.92
CA GLN A 8 4.76 3.66 1.96
C GLN A 8 5.78 3.43 0.85
N LEU A 9 6.97 2.96 1.20
CA LEU A 9 8.00 2.58 0.22
C LEU A 9 7.50 1.44 -0.68
N VAL A 10 6.96 0.37 -0.11
CA VAL A 10 6.41 -0.76 -0.88
C VAL A 10 5.30 -0.30 -1.81
N ASN A 11 4.37 0.53 -1.32
CA ASN A 11 3.32 1.09 -2.15
C ASN A 11 3.89 1.91 -3.31
N ALA A 12 4.86 2.78 -3.04
CA ALA A 12 5.51 3.60 -4.05
C ALA A 12 6.23 2.74 -5.10
N VAL A 13 7.02 1.75 -4.66
CA VAL A 13 7.78 0.86 -5.54
C VAL A 13 6.84 0.04 -6.43
N ILE A 14 5.78 -0.54 -5.87
CA ILE A 14 4.81 -1.34 -6.63
C ILE A 14 3.99 -0.46 -7.59
N ALA A 15 3.55 0.72 -7.16
CA ALA A 15 2.80 1.63 -8.03
C ALA A 15 3.66 2.28 -9.12
N SER A 16 4.98 2.41 -8.89
CA SER A 16 5.93 2.85 -9.92
C SER A 16 6.41 1.71 -10.81
N SER A 17 6.21 0.46 -10.40
CA SER A 17 6.51 -0.68 -11.22
C SER A 17 5.36 -0.95 -12.17
N SER A 18 5.65 -1.77 -13.16
CA SER A 18 4.69 -2.26 -14.13
C SER A 18 4.00 -3.55 -13.70
N ALA A 19 4.21 -3.97 -12.44
CA ALA A 19 3.63 -5.20 -11.89
C ALA A 19 2.12 -5.09 -11.65
N ILE A 20 1.62 -3.86 -11.45
CA ILE A 20 0.20 -3.57 -11.34
C ILE A 20 -0.23 -2.47 -12.31
N HIS A 21 -1.50 -2.48 -12.68
CA HIS A 21 -2.15 -1.39 -13.38
C HIS A 21 -2.83 -0.46 -12.38
N GLY A 22 -2.45 0.83 -12.40
CA GLY A 22 -3.10 1.87 -11.61
C GLY A 22 -2.62 1.91 -10.15
N ARG A 23 -3.56 1.81 -9.19
CA ARG A 23 -3.30 1.96 -7.76
C ARG A 23 -3.98 0.85 -6.96
N PHE A 24 -3.54 0.66 -5.71
CA PHE A 24 -4.23 -0.24 -4.80
C PHE A 24 -5.67 0.19 -4.51
N HIS A 25 -6.53 -0.81 -4.43
CA HIS A 25 -7.91 -0.73 -4.02
C HIS A 25 -8.07 -1.27 -2.60
N TYR A 26 -9.01 -0.68 -1.87
CA TYR A 26 -9.25 -1.01 -0.47
C TYR A 26 -10.74 -1.24 -0.24
N ARG A 27 -11.08 -2.34 0.42
CA ARG A 27 -12.41 -2.57 1.00
C ARG A 27 -12.27 -2.60 2.51
N TYR A 28 -13.07 -1.80 3.19
CA TYR A 28 -13.12 -1.80 4.65
C TYR A 28 -14.44 -2.41 5.08
N GLY A 29 -14.39 -3.26 6.10
CA GLY A 29 -15.58 -3.77 6.77
C GLY A 29 -15.53 -3.53 8.27
N GLY A 30 -16.71 -3.59 8.88
CA GLY A 30 -16.91 -3.35 10.31
C GLY A 30 -17.11 -1.87 10.67
N ASP A 31 -17.36 -1.63 11.96
CA ASP A 31 -17.68 -0.34 12.54
C ASP A 31 -16.42 0.39 13.06
N TRP A 32 -15.71 1.04 12.15
CA TRP A 32 -14.43 1.70 12.44
C TRP A 32 -14.55 2.88 13.41
N GLU A 33 -15.74 3.42 13.66
CA GLU A 33 -15.94 4.55 14.57
C GLU A 33 -15.59 4.19 16.01
N ARG A 34 -15.68 2.90 16.38
CA ARG A 34 -15.30 2.37 17.69
C ARG A 34 -13.81 2.55 17.99
N CYS A 35 -12.96 2.49 16.96
CA CYS A 35 -11.50 2.61 17.07
C CYS A 35 -10.96 3.99 16.69
N THR A 36 -11.67 5.06 17.08
CA THR A 36 -11.26 6.45 16.80
C THR A 36 -10.84 7.23 18.05
N ARG A 37 -11.16 6.71 19.25
CA ARG A 37 -10.95 7.43 20.52
C ARG A 37 -9.54 7.20 21.06
N THR A 38 -8.88 8.28 21.48
CA THR A 38 -7.59 8.21 22.18
C THR A 38 -7.73 8.72 23.61
N GLN A 39 -6.97 8.14 24.54
CA GLN A 39 -6.91 8.60 25.93
C GLN A 39 -5.48 9.01 26.27
N GLU A 40 -5.33 10.05 27.09
CA GLU A 40 -4.04 10.43 27.63
C GLU A 40 -3.91 9.84 29.03
N ILE A 41 -2.89 9.01 29.22
CA ILE A 41 -2.59 8.39 30.51
C ILE A 41 -1.27 8.90 31.02
N THR A 42 -1.24 9.19 32.32
CA THR A 42 -0.04 9.59 33.03
C THR A 42 0.57 8.35 33.67
N ARG A 43 1.83 8.05 33.35
CA ARG A 43 2.57 6.91 33.92
C ARG A 43 3.86 7.41 34.56
N ASP A 44 4.10 6.95 35.78
CA ASP A 44 5.39 7.15 36.44
C ASP A 44 6.39 6.12 35.91
N LYS A 45 7.51 6.61 35.37
CA LYS A 45 8.63 5.80 34.92
C LYS A 45 9.81 6.00 35.86
N ASN A 46 10.53 4.92 36.15
CA ASN A 46 11.81 5.00 36.84
C ASN A 46 12.92 5.23 35.81
N GLY A 47 13.60 6.36 35.91
CA GLY A 47 14.82 6.66 35.16
C GLY A 47 16.07 6.45 36.01
N LYS A 48 17.24 6.61 35.40
CA LYS A 48 18.55 6.56 36.09
C LYS A 48 18.66 7.58 37.23
N ASN A 49 17.93 8.70 37.14
CA ASN A 49 17.96 9.81 38.11
C ASN A 49 16.68 9.91 38.98
N GLY A 50 15.90 8.84 39.09
CA GLY A 50 14.68 8.79 39.90
C GLY A 50 13.39 8.69 39.09
N LYS A 51 12.24 8.83 39.77
CA LYS A 51 10.90 8.79 39.17
C LYS A 51 10.63 10.04 38.35
N TYR A 52 10.11 9.86 37.14
CA TYR A 52 9.60 10.94 36.32
C TYR A 52 8.26 10.55 35.70
N THR A 53 7.40 11.53 35.51
CA THR A 53 6.05 11.33 35.00
C THR A 53 6.06 11.53 33.48
N VAL A 54 5.45 10.60 32.74
CA VAL A 54 5.27 10.68 31.29
C VAL A 54 3.79 10.63 30.96
N THR A 55 3.32 11.59 30.17
CA THR A 55 1.99 11.54 29.56
C THR A 55 2.10 10.81 28.22
N GLU A 56 1.41 9.68 28.08
CA GLU A 56 1.35 8.88 26.85
C GLU A 56 -0.06 8.87 26.30
N ARG A 57 -0.21 9.04 24.98
CA ARG A 57 -1.48 8.81 24.30
C ARG A 57 -1.64 7.33 23.99
N VAL A 58 -2.68 6.71 24.53
CA VAL A 58 -3.04 5.31 24.34
C VAL A 58 -4.39 5.16 23.66
N ARG A 59 -4.68 3.96 23.15
CA ARG A 59 -5.99 3.65 22.58
C ARG A 59 -7.06 3.78 23.66
N GLY A 60 -8.17 4.40 23.30
CA GLY A 60 -9.36 4.57 24.14
C GLY A 60 -10.45 3.53 23.86
N TRP A 61 -10.11 2.44 23.19
CA TRP A 61 -10.99 1.31 22.84
C TRP A 61 -10.38 -0.02 23.31
N THR A 62 -11.21 -1.05 23.35
CA THR A 62 -10.88 -2.40 23.82
C THR A 62 -10.62 -3.36 22.66
N ASP A 63 -10.15 -4.57 22.94
CA ASP A 63 -9.95 -5.60 21.90
C ASP A 63 -11.29 -6.08 21.30
N GLU A 64 -12.38 -6.02 22.07
CA GLU A 64 -13.72 -6.37 21.59
C GLU A 64 -14.22 -5.40 20.52
N ASP A 65 -13.87 -4.11 20.65
CA ASP A 65 -14.19 -3.07 19.67
C ASP A 65 -13.53 -3.32 18.31
N GLU A 66 -12.45 -4.10 18.27
CA GLU A 66 -11.71 -4.43 17.05
C GLU A 66 -12.28 -5.63 16.29
N ILE A 67 -13.24 -6.36 16.89
CA ILE A 67 -13.85 -7.55 16.29
C ILE A 67 -14.64 -7.16 15.03
N GLY A 68 -14.38 -7.86 13.94
CA GLY A 68 -15.04 -7.62 12.65
C GLY A 68 -14.50 -6.42 11.87
N LEU A 69 -13.56 -5.65 12.42
CA LEU A 69 -12.88 -4.59 11.68
C LEU A 69 -11.83 -5.21 10.77
N PHE A 70 -11.93 -4.97 9.47
CA PHE A 70 -10.94 -5.47 8.52
C PHE A 70 -10.69 -4.51 7.36
N VAL A 71 -9.55 -4.73 6.71
CA VAL A 71 -9.24 -4.18 5.39
C VAL A 71 -8.90 -5.31 4.43
N GLN A 72 -9.45 -5.26 3.23
CA GLN A 72 -9.05 -6.09 2.12
C GLN A 72 -8.34 -5.19 1.10
N VAL A 73 -7.13 -5.57 0.73
CA VAL A 73 -6.31 -4.84 -0.25
C VAL A 73 -6.25 -5.64 -1.54
N GLY A 74 -6.34 -4.96 -2.68
CA GLY A 74 -6.20 -5.57 -3.99
C GLY A 74 -5.60 -4.60 -5.00
N ALA A 75 -5.08 -5.13 -6.10
CA ALA A 75 -4.66 -4.36 -7.26
C ALA A 75 -4.87 -5.20 -8.52
N ILE A 76 -4.90 -4.54 -9.68
CA ILE A 76 -4.98 -5.23 -10.98
C ILE A 76 -3.56 -5.62 -11.36
N LEU A 77 -3.27 -6.90 -11.51
CA LEU A 77 -1.94 -7.37 -11.90
C LEU A 77 -1.67 -7.08 -13.39
N ARG A 78 -0.40 -7.09 -13.76
CA ARG A 78 0.02 -6.97 -15.16
C ARG A 78 -0.58 -8.10 -16.00
N GLY A 79 -1.31 -7.75 -17.06
CA GLY A 79 -1.97 -8.71 -17.95
C GLY A 79 -3.36 -9.15 -17.49
N GLU A 80 -3.79 -8.73 -16.31
CA GLU A 80 -5.15 -8.95 -15.80
C GLU A 80 -6.03 -7.71 -16.02
N SER A 81 -7.33 -7.91 -16.13
CA SER A 81 -8.34 -6.84 -16.23
C SER A 81 -9.16 -6.67 -14.95
N GLU A 82 -9.13 -7.67 -14.05
CA GLU A 82 -9.87 -7.68 -12.80
C GLU A 82 -8.95 -7.42 -11.61
N ILE A 83 -9.55 -6.99 -10.49
CA ILE A 83 -8.79 -6.73 -9.27
C ILE A 83 -8.51 -8.06 -8.58
N THR A 84 -7.23 -8.38 -8.41
CA THR A 84 -6.78 -9.49 -7.58
C THR A 84 -6.81 -9.07 -6.11
N TRP A 85 -7.86 -9.50 -5.41
CA TRP A 85 -8.05 -9.22 -3.99
C TRP A 85 -7.22 -10.16 -3.12
N GLY A 86 -6.56 -9.62 -2.10
CA GLY A 86 -5.99 -10.43 -1.01
C GLY A 86 -7.04 -10.89 -0.02
N GLU A 87 -6.61 -11.68 0.96
CA GLU A 87 -7.45 -12.05 2.11
C GLU A 87 -7.79 -10.82 2.97
N PRO A 88 -9.00 -10.77 3.56
CA PRO A 88 -9.34 -9.75 4.55
C PRO A 88 -8.41 -9.79 5.76
N LEU A 89 -7.74 -8.67 6.04
CA LEU A 89 -6.88 -8.49 7.21
C LEU A 89 -7.68 -7.88 8.36
N TYR A 90 -7.96 -8.68 9.38
CA TYR A 90 -8.70 -8.26 10.57
C TYR A 90 -7.80 -7.56 11.58
N LEU A 91 -8.26 -6.43 12.13
CA LEU A 91 -7.52 -5.63 13.11
C LEU A 91 -7.22 -6.42 14.38
N SER A 92 -8.21 -7.18 14.87
CA SER A 92 -8.08 -8.06 16.04
C SER A 92 -7.01 -9.14 15.86
N GLY A 93 -6.72 -9.56 14.63
CA GLY A 93 -5.65 -10.52 14.32
C GLY A 93 -4.25 -9.91 14.29
N VAL A 94 -4.11 -8.59 14.33
CA VAL A 94 -2.82 -7.90 14.27
C VAL A 94 -2.21 -7.77 15.67
N VAL A 95 -1.34 -8.71 16.03
CA VAL A 95 -0.65 -8.74 17.33
C VAL A 95 0.45 -7.69 17.42
N THR A 96 1.24 -7.50 16.36
CA THR A 96 2.43 -6.63 16.41
C THR A 96 2.11 -5.20 15.98
N ARG A 97 2.12 -4.25 16.93
CA ARG A 97 1.79 -2.83 16.70
C ARG A 97 2.91 -1.89 17.16
N ASN A 98 4.06 -2.00 16.51
CA ASN A 98 5.29 -1.28 16.89
C ASN A 98 5.30 0.23 16.53
N SER A 99 4.13 0.87 16.42
CA SER A 99 4.02 2.30 16.11
C SER A 99 2.93 2.97 16.94
N PRO A 100 3.17 4.18 17.48
CA PRO A 100 2.12 4.94 18.14
C PRO A 100 0.98 5.33 17.18
N LEU A 101 1.21 5.28 15.86
CA LEU A 101 0.17 5.53 14.86
C LEU A 101 -0.94 4.47 14.86
N TRP A 102 -0.73 3.30 15.46
CA TRP A 102 -1.82 2.33 15.65
C TRP A 102 -2.88 2.86 16.62
N VAL A 103 -2.53 3.80 17.49
CA VAL A 103 -3.45 4.46 18.43
C VAL A 103 -4.16 5.65 17.78
N SER A 104 -3.46 6.46 16.98
CA SER A 104 -4.06 7.67 16.41
C SER A 104 -4.69 7.46 15.04
N ASN A 105 -4.19 6.50 14.24
CA ASN A 105 -4.68 6.22 12.89
C ASN A 105 -4.60 4.72 12.55
N PRO A 106 -5.38 3.87 13.26
CA PRO A 106 -5.36 2.42 13.07
C PRO A 106 -5.77 1.99 11.66
N LYS A 107 -6.74 2.69 11.06
CA LYS A 107 -7.26 2.38 9.72
C LYS A 107 -6.19 2.51 8.63
N GLN A 108 -5.34 3.53 8.73
CA GLN A 108 -4.22 3.69 7.81
C GLN A 108 -3.12 2.65 8.08
N GLN A 109 -2.80 2.35 9.35
CA GLN A 109 -1.75 1.38 9.68
C GLN A 109 -2.08 -0.03 9.19
N ILE A 110 -3.34 -0.47 9.33
CA ILE A 110 -3.75 -1.78 8.85
C ILE A 110 -3.74 -1.84 7.32
N ALA A 111 -4.11 -0.76 6.62
CA ALA A 111 -4.07 -0.71 5.16
C ALA A 111 -2.63 -0.83 4.63
N TYR A 112 -1.69 -0.17 5.31
CA TYR A 112 -0.25 -0.30 5.05
C TYR A 112 0.27 -1.72 5.27
N LEU A 113 -0.17 -2.38 6.33
CA LEU A 113 0.15 -3.79 6.55
C LEU A 113 -0.44 -4.68 5.45
N GLY A 114 -1.68 -4.41 5.03
CA GLY A 114 -2.35 -5.12 3.95
C GLY A 114 -1.63 -4.99 2.61
N VAL A 115 -1.17 -3.79 2.23
CA VAL A 115 -0.34 -3.58 1.03
C VAL A 115 0.93 -4.42 1.09
N LYS A 116 1.61 -4.42 2.25
CA LYS A 116 2.84 -5.21 2.45
C LYS A 116 2.60 -6.72 2.31
N TYR A 117 1.48 -7.22 2.83
CA TYR A 117 1.13 -8.64 2.71
C TYR A 117 0.73 -9.02 1.30
N TRP A 118 -0.09 -8.20 0.64
CA TRP A 118 -0.50 -8.40 -0.74
C TRP A 118 0.72 -8.41 -1.68
N ALA A 119 1.60 -7.42 -1.58
CA ALA A 119 2.76 -7.31 -2.46
C ALA A 119 3.74 -8.47 -2.30
N ARG A 120 3.86 -9.06 -1.10
CA ARG A 120 4.68 -10.25 -0.88
C ARG A 120 4.13 -11.50 -1.53
N LEU A 121 2.81 -11.59 -1.68
CA LEU A 121 2.15 -12.74 -2.30
C LEU A 121 2.17 -12.63 -3.82
N TYR A 122 1.88 -11.45 -4.35
CA TYR A 122 1.61 -11.28 -5.79
C TYR A 122 2.71 -10.55 -6.57
N CYS A 123 3.61 -9.82 -5.90
CA CYS A 123 4.75 -9.15 -6.55
C CYS A 123 6.06 -9.37 -5.77
N PRO A 124 6.42 -10.60 -5.37
CA PRO A 124 7.63 -10.88 -4.60
C PRO A 124 8.92 -10.40 -5.31
N GLU A 125 8.95 -10.47 -6.64
CA GLU A 125 10.06 -10.03 -7.49
C GLU A 125 10.36 -8.54 -7.36
N VAL A 126 9.33 -7.72 -7.22
CA VAL A 126 9.47 -6.27 -6.99
C VAL A 126 9.98 -6.00 -5.58
N ILE A 127 9.48 -6.73 -4.59
CA ILE A 127 9.90 -6.57 -3.18
C ILE A 127 11.36 -6.99 -2.97
N LEU A 128 11.81 -8.04 -3.66
CA LEU A 128 13.17 -8.56 -3.56
C LEU A 128 14.17 -7.79 -4.42
N GLY A 129 13.73 -6.80 -5.20
CA GLY A 129 14.61 -5.99 -6.05
C GLY A 129 15.21 -6.78 -7.22
N VAL A 130 14.56 -7.87 -7.64
CA VAL A 130 14.98 -8.69 -8.79
C VAL A 130 14.57 -8.04 -10.12
N TYR A 131 13.70 -7.03 -10.07
CA TYR A 131 13.27 -6.24 -11.23
C TYR A 131 14.40 -5.35 -11.77
N SER A 132 14.79 -5.55 -13.03
CA SER A 132 15.67 -4.61 -13.74
C SER A 132 14.85 -3.55 -14.48
N PRO A 133 15.23 -2.25 -14.47
CA PRO A 133 14.50 -1.18 -15.16
C PRO A 133 14.22 -1.45 -16.65
N ASP A 134 15.10 -2.18 -17.34
CA ASP A 134 14.93 -2.56 -18.76
C ASP A 134 13.82 -3.60 -19.00
N GLU A 135 13.32 -4.31 -17.98
CA GLU A 135 12.18 -5.22 -18.09
C GLU A 135 10.81 -4.52 -17.88
N VAL A 136 10.86 -3.20 -17.58
CA VAL A 136 9.71 -2.38 -17.19
C VAL A 136 9.06 -1.68 -18.38
N GLU A 137 9.82 -1.33 -19.42
CA GLU A 137 9.28 -0.73 -20.64
C GLU A 137 9.02 -1.79 -21.71
N GLN A 138 7.75 -1.96 -22.12
CA GLN A 138 7.50 -2.41 -23.49
C GLN A 138 8.02 -1.30 -24.40
N ARG A 139 9.19 -1.52 -25.03
CA ARG A 139 9.56 -0.72 -26.18
C ARG A 139 8.51 -0.97 -27.25
N GLU A 140 7.60 -0.03 -27.46
CA GLU A 140 6.83 0.00 -28.70
C GLU A 140 7.85 0.05 -29.84
N GLU A 141 7.84 -0.95 -30.73
CA GLU A 141 8.66 -0.96 -31.93
C GLU A 141 8.32 0.29 -32.76
N ARG A 142 9.16 1.32 -32.65
CA ARG A 142 9.07 2.49 -33.52
C ARG A 142 9.50 2.06 -34.92
N GLU A 143 8.54 2.01 -35.85
CA GLU A 143 8.86 1.95 -37.27
C GLU A 143 9.71 3.17 -37.65
N ILE A 144 11.00 2.93 -37.89
CA ILE A 144 11.97 3.98 -38.23
C ILE A 144 11.95 4.32 -39.73
N ASN A 145 11.29 3.50 -40.55
CA ASN A 145 11.15 3.70 -41.98
C ASN A 145 9.68 3.69 -42.40
N PRO A 146 9.02 4.86 -42.55
CA PRO A 146 7.79 4.91 -43.30
C PRO A 146 8.05 4.45 -44.74
N ALA A 147 7.23 3.54 -45.27
CA ALA A 147 7.29 3.14 -46.67
C ALA A 147 7.22 4.42 -47.56
N PRO A 148 8.07 4.55 -48.58
CA PRO A 148 8.12 5.76 -49.38
C PRO A 148 6.76 6.03 -50.02
N VAL A 149 6.18 7.19 -49.70
CA VAL A 149 4.92 7.68 -50.27
C VAL A 149 5.08 7.70 -51.78
N GLN A 150 4.26 6.90 -52.47
CA GLN A 150 4.23 6.78 -53.91
C GLN A 150 4.03 8.17 -54.53
N ARG A 151 5.01 8.65 -55.29
CA ARG A 151 4.98 9.96 -55.96
C ARG A 151 3.70 10.06 -56.79
N MET A 152 2.85 11.05 -56.49
CA MET A 152 1.66 11.36 -57.29
C MET A 152 2.07 11.66 -58.75
N SER A 153 1.37 11.07 -59.71
CA SER A 153 1.60 11.30 -61.13
C SER A 153 1.10 12.67 -61.58
N VAL A 154 1.89 13.35 -62.41
CA VAL A 154 1.65 14.68 -62.98
C VAL A 154 0.51 14.67 -64.01
N GLN A 155 -0.75 14.44 -63.62
CA GLN A 155 -1.89 14.44 -64.55
C GLN A 155 -3.08 15.34 -64.16
N GLU A 156 -2.98 16.18 -63.14
CA GLU A 156 -4.03 17.18 -62.82
C GLU A 156 -3.56 18.62 -63.03
N ILE A 157 -3.07 18.93 -64.24
CA ILE A 157 -2.95 20.31 -64.71
C ILE A 157 -3.70 20.40 -66.04
N THR A 158 -4.95 20.86 -66.01
CA THR A 158 -5.64 21.51 -67.13
C THR A 158 -6.69 22.46 -66.55
#